data_AF-A0A1L6RBN8-F1
#
_entry.id   AF-A0A1L6RBN8-F1
#
_cell.length_a   1.000
_cell.length_b   1.000
_cell.length_c   1.000
_cell.angle_alpha   90.00
_cell.angle_beta   90.00
_cell.angle_gamma   90.00
#
_symmetry.space_group_name_H-M   'P 1'
#
loop_
_entity.id
_entity.type
_entity.pdbx_description
1 polymer ?
#
loop_
_entity_poly.entity_id
_entity_poly.type
_entity_poly.pdbx_seq_one_letter_code
_entity_poly.pdbx_strand_id
1 'polypeptide(L)'
;MDKQKVTKGLLKLVLGLSIIFAGLAFVYDQKQSQQQQVTQQQVQQVKHQQKNIQQKRQTQEKLVTDAVYQKRAVAFLNRALARATKSGDISAKDETYGKADAYTAIQAMAGMNSGMKLTQHDLHFNKMADGEIVGEGQIEIKAFGISDDKEAKTRHIKSKFTVLLTLEQYQGHLRVESIKLGEVKASENAKDTVY
;
A
#
# COMPACT_ATOMS: atom_id res chain seq x y z
N MET A 1 -83.86 2.98 -12.69
CA MET A 1 -82.94 2.42 -11.66
C MET A 1 -81.70 1.93 -12.40
N ASP A 2 -80.44 2.25 -12.11
CA ASP A 2 -79.84 2.87 -10.93
C ASP A 2 -78.40 3.34 -11.29
N LYS A 3 -78.23 4.31 -12.20
CA LYS A 3 -76.89 4.83 -12.61
C LYS A 3 -76.14 5.58 -11.49
N GLN A 4 -76.81 5.88 -10.38
CA GLN A 4 -76.22 6.51 -9.18
C GLN A 4 -75.52 5.53 -8.23
N LYS A 5 -75.76 4.21 -8.35
CA LYS A 5 -75.16 3.19 -7.47
C LYS A 5 -73.74 2.81 -7.88
N VAL A 6 -73.44 2.80 -9.18
CA VAL A 6 -72.13 2.39 -9.71
C VAL A 6 -71.04 3.44 -9.41
N THR A 7 -71.39 4.73 -9.46
CA THR A 7 -70.47 5.85 -9.17
C THR A 7 -70.16 6.01 -7.68
N LYS A 8 -71.12 5.73 -6.77
CA LYS A 8 -70.88 5.75 -5.32
C LYS A 8 -70.01 4.58 -4.83
N GLY A 9 -70.09 3.42 -5.48
CA GLY A 9 -69.25 2.27 -5.17
C GLY A 9 -67.79 2.48 -5.57
N LEU A 10 -67.56 3.05 -6.76
CA LEU A 10 -66.22 3.33 -7.28
C LEU A 10 -65.51 4.44 -6.48
N LEU A 11 -66.24 5.49 -6.08
CA LEU A 11 -65.68 6.59 -5.28
C LEU A 11 -65.21 6.12 -3.88
N LYS A 12 -65.96 5.20 -3.25
CA LYS A 12 -65.56 4.60 -1.97
C LYS A 12 -64.35 3.66 -2.09
N LEU A 13 -64.20 2.99 -3.24
CA LEU A 13 -63.06 2.11 -3.50
C LEU A 13 -61.77 2.91 -3.71
N VAL A 14 -61.85 4.02 -4.45
CA VAL A 14 -60.70 4.92 -4.71
C VAL A 14 -60.30 5.70 -3.44
N LEU A 15 -61.26 6.13 -2.62
CA LEU A 15 -60.98 6.73 -1.30
C LEU A 15 -60.40 5.72 -0.30
N GLY A 16 -60.86 4.46 -0.32
CA GLY A 16 -60.31 3.40 0.53
C GLY A 16 -58.85 3.07 0.18
N LEU A 17 -58.52 2.99 -1.11
CA LEU A 17 -57.15 2.73 -1.59
C LEU A 17 -56.20 3.89 -1.28
N SER A 18 -56.63 5.14 -1.40
CA SER A 18 -55.77 6.32 -1.11
C SER A 18 -55.39 6.44 0.37
N ILE A 19 -56.25 6.01 1.30
CA ILE A 19 -55.94 5.95 2.75
C ILE A 19 -54.91 4.86 3.05
N ILE A 20 -54.97 3.71 2.35
CA ILE A 20 -54.02 2.60 2.53
C ILE A 20 -52.62 3.01 2.02
N PHE A 21 -52.53 3.71 0.88
CA PHE A 21 -51.26 4.24 0.36
C PHE A 21 -50.65 5.33 1.26
N ALA A 22 -51.46 6.22 1.85
CA ALA A 22 -50.98 7.23 2.80
C ALA A 22 -50.47 6.61 4.12
N GLY A 23 -51.15 5.57 4.63
CA GLY A 23 -50.71 4.83 5.82
C GLY A 23 -49.42 4.03 5.59
N LEU A 24 -49.26 3.41 4.41
CA LEU A 24 -48.04 2.70 4.03
C LEU A 24 -46.85 3.65 3.86
N ALA A 25 -47.05 4.84 3.27
CA ALA A 25 -46.01 5.86 3.13
C ALA A 25 -45.52 6.39 4.49
N PHE A 26 -46.43 6.62 5.46
CA PHE A 26 -46.08 7.09 6.80
C PHE A 26 -45.32 6.03 7.62
N VAL A 27 -45.71 4.75 7.51
CA VAL A 27 -44.98 3.64 8.17
C VAL A 27 -43.62 3.39 7.52
N TYR A 28 -43.48 3.60 6.21
CA TYR A 28 -42.21 3.45 5.51
C TYR A 28 -41.23 4.58 5.86
N ASP A 29 -41.71 5.83 5.90
CA ASP A 29 -40.89 6.99 6.27
C ASP A 29 -40.49 6.96 7.75
N GLN A 30 -41.38 6.51 8.64
CA GLN A 30 -41.07 6.34 10.06
C GLN A 30 -40.04 5.23 10.30
N LYS A 31 -40.14 4.09 9.60
CA LYS A 31 -39.14 3.02 9.65
C LYS A 31 -37.81 3.47 9.06
N GLN A 32 -37.82 4.19 7.95
CA GLN A 32 -36.60 4.68 7.32
C GLN A 32 -35.89 5.72 8.19
N SER A 33 -36.62 6.60 8.91
CA SER A 33 -36.02 7.56 9.84
C SER A 33 -35.41 6.88 11.08
N GLN A 34 -36.08 5.85 11.64
CA GLN A 34 -35.53 5.07 12.75
C GLN A 34 -34.31 4.25 12.30
N GLN A 35 -34.36 3.65 11.12
CA GLN A 35 -33.26 2.90 10.57
C GLN A 35 -32.07 3.82 10.24
N GLN A 36 -32.32 5.02 9.69
CA GLN A 36 -31.28 6.03 9.49
C GLN A 36 -30.68 6.54 10.80
N GLN A 37 -31.47 6.75 11.85
CA GLN A 37 -30.94 7.14 13.16
C GLN A 37 -30.09 6.04 13.79
N VAL A 38 -30.54 4.78 13.73
CA VAL A 38 -29.77 3.63 14.22
C VAL A 38 -28.48 3.45 13.41
N THR A 39 -28.55 3.59 12.08
CA THR A 39 -27.36 3.53 11.21
C THR A 39 -26.42 4.71 11.46
N GLN A 40 -26.91 5.93 11.68
CA GLN A 40 -26.07 7.07 12.00
C GLN A 40 -25.39 6.91 13.37
N GLN A 41 -26.11 6.41 14.37
CA GLN A 41 -25.54 6.09 15.68
C GLN A 41 -24.50 4.97 15.58
N GLN A 42 -24.78 3.90 14.82
CA GLN A 42 -23.80 2.83 14.58
C GLN A 42 -22.58 3.34 13.80
N VAL A 43 -22.75 4.18 12.78
CA VAL A 43 -21.65 4.77 12.02
C VAL A 43 -20.84 5.74 12.88
N GLN A 44 -21.47 6.51 13.77
CA GLN A 44 -20.77 7.35 14.73
C GLN A 44 -20.01 6.50 15.76
N GLN A 45 -20.61 5.42 16.25
CA GLN A 45 -19.97 4.52 17.21
C GLN A 45 -18.81 3.76 16.58
N VAL A 46 -18.93 3.32 15.32
CA VAL A 46 -17.85 2.73 14.52
C VAL A 46 -16.78 3.76 14.21
N LYS A 47 -17.13 5.01 13.87
CA LYS A 47 -16.14 6.10 13.69
C LYS A 47 -15.41 6.41 14.98
N HIS A 48 -16.09 6.46 16.13
CA HIS A 48 -15.46 6.67 17.43
C HIS A 48 -14.58 5.49 17.84
N GLN A 49 -15.00 4.25 17.59
CA GLN A 49 -14.17 3.07 17.79
C GLN A 49 -12.97 3.06 16.86
N GLN A 50 -13.14 3.39 15.57
CA GLN A 50 -12.04 3.53 14.61
C GLN A 50 -11.07 4.64 15.01
N LYS A 51 -11.56 5.79 15.50
CA LYS A 51 -10.72 6.89 15.97
C LYS A 51 -9.95 6.52 17.24
N ASN A 52 -10.58 5.79 18.17
CA ASN A 52 -9.93 5.26 19.37
C ASN A 52 -8.94 4.13 19.04
N ILE A 53 -9.22 3.29 18.04
CA ILE A 53 -8.30 2.27 17.53
C ILE A 53 -7.13 2.94 16.80
N GLN A 54 -7.36 3.97 15.98
CA GLN A 54 -6.32 4.77 15.33
C GLN A 54 -5.45 5.50 16.35
N GLN A 55 -6.04 6.14 17.37
CA GLN A 55 -5.30 6.80 18.44
C GLN A 55 -4.49 5.79 19.29
N LYS A 56 -5.02 4.59 19.54
CA LYS A 56 -4.27 3.50 20.20
C LYS A 56 -3.18 2.89 19.31
N ARG A 57 -3.37 2.83 17.99
CA ARG A 57 -2.37 2.34 17.03
C ARG A 57 -1.22 3.33 16.83
N GLN A 58 -1.50 4.64 16.84
CA GLN A 58 -0.47 5.69 16.83
C GLN A 58 0.43 5.67 18.07
N THR A 59 0.00 5.07 19.19
CA THR A 59 0.80 4.99 20.42
C THR A 59 1.68 3.74 20.52
N GLN A 60 1.69 2.86 19.51
CA GLN A 60 2.45 1.59 19.54
C GLN A 60 3.45 1.42 18.39
N GLU A 61 3.84 2.49 17.72
CA GLU A 61 5.02 2.45 16.86
C GLU A 61 6.26 2.34 17.74
N LYS A 62 6.71 1.10 17.96
CA LYS A 62 8.00 0.85 18.59
C LYS A 62 9.04 0.88 17.49
N LEU A 63 9.91 1.90 17.53
CA LEU A 63 11.15 1.91 16.76
C LEU A 63 11.95 0.67 17.16
N VAL A 64 11.89 -0.36 16.33
CA VAL A 64 12.78 -1.51 16.45
C VAL A 64 13.86 -1.23 15.42
N THR A 65 14.84 -0.40 15.79
CA THR A 65 16.10 -0.29 15.05
C THR A 65 16.86 -1.61 15.22
N ASP A 66 16.28 -2.69 14.70
CA ASP A 66 16.86 -4.02 14.80
C ASP A 66 17.92 -4.12 13.73
N ALA A 67 19.18 -4.23 14.17
CA ALA A 67 20.30 -4.49 13.28
C ALA A 67 20.02 -5.71 12.38
N VAL A 68 19.16 -6.63 12.79
CA VAL A 68 18.69 -7.76 11.99
C VAL A 68 17.90 -7.33 10.74
N TYR A 69 16.97 -6.37 10.87
CA TYR A 69 16.17 -5.86 9.74
C TYR A 69 17.05 -5.15 8.71
N GLN A 70 17.93 -4.27 9.20
CA GLN A 70 18.88 -3.56 8.35
C GLN A 70 19.82 -4.53 7.64
N LYS A 71 20.40 -5.50 8.37
CA LYS A 71 21.28 -6.53 7.79
C LYS A 71 20.54 -7.32 6.72
N ARG A 72 19.26 -7.64 6.92
CA ARG A 72 18.49 -8.39 5.93
C ARG A 72 18.19 -7.58 4.69
N ALA A 73 17.75 -6.33 4.84
CA ALA A 73 17.48 -5.43 3.72
C ALA A 73 18.75 -5.17 2.89
N VAL A 74 19.89 -4.91 3.55
CA VAL A 74 21.18 -4.72 2.88
C VAL A 74 21.64 -5.99 2.16
N ALA A 75 21.42 -7.18 2.74
CA ALA A 75 21.73 -8.44 2.07
C ALA A 75 20.87 -8.64 0.82
N PHE A 76 19.57 -8.33 0.89
CA PHE A 76 18.70 -8.34 -0.28
C PHE A 76 19.18 -7.35 -1.35
N LEU A 77 19.40 -6.07 -0.99
CA LEU A 77 19.83 -5.03 -1.94
C LEU A 77 21.13 -5.41 -2.66
N ASN A 78 22.14 -5.92 -1.94
CA ASN A 78 23.38 -6.35 -2.56
C ASN A 78 23.17 -7.50 -3.57
N ARG A 79 22.30 -8.46 -3.25
CA ARG A 79 21.96 -9.56 -4.17
C ARG A 79 21.18 -9.06 -5.37
N ALA A 80 20.16 -8.22 -5.14
CA ALA A 80 19.33 -7.67 -6.19
C ALA A 80 20.16 -6.84 -7.18
N LEU A 81 21.04 -5.98 -6.69
CA LEU A 81 21.94 -5.17 -7.54
C LEU A 81 22.95 -6.02 -8.31
N ALA A 82 23.51 -7.07 -7.69
CA ALA A 82 24.41 -7.99 -8.37
C ALA A 82 23.71 -8.85 -9.45
N ARG A 83 22.37 -8.96 -9.38
CA ARG A 83 21.54 -9.67 -10.35
C ARG A 83 20.88 -8.75 -11.36
N ALA A 84 20.75 -7.46 -11.08
CA ALA A 84 19.99 -6.51 -11.89
C ALA A 84 20.47 -6.45 -13.35
N THR A 85 21.74 -6.73 -13.61
CA THR A 85 22.34 -6.73 -14.96
C THR A 85 22.51 -8.14 -15.56
N LYS A 86 22.04 -9.18 -14.87
CA LYS A 86 22.13 -10.58 -15.33
C LYS A 86 20.82 -11.02 -15.98
N SER A 87 20.92 -11.79 -17.05
CA SER A 87 19.77 -12.47 -17.66
C SER A 87 19.38 -13.71 -16.85
N GLY A 88 18.07 -13.98 -16.78
CA GLY A 88 17.50 -15.21 -16.20
C GLY A 88 16.86 -15.03 -14.82
N ASP A 89 16.03 -16.01 -14.48
CA ASP A 89 15.18 -15.99 -13.28
C ASP A 89 15.99 -15.99 -11.98
N ILE A 90 15.38 -15.45 -10.92
CA ILE A 90 15.96 -15.48 -9.58
C ILE A 90 16.11 -16.91 -9.09
N SER A 91 17.18 -17.20 -8.34
CA SER A 91 17.38 -18.54 -7.79
C SER A 91 16.50 -18.79 -6.57
N ALA A 92 16.25 -20.04 -6.21
CA ALA A 92 15.59 -20.40 -4.95
C ALA A 92 16.29 -19.80 -3.71
N LYS A 93 17.63 -19.63 -3.77
CA LYS A 93 18.38 -18.95 -2.70
C LYS A 93 18.04 -17.46 -2.65
N ASP A 94 17.86 -16.80 -3.80
CA ASP A 94 17.49 -15.39 -3.89
C ASP A 94 16.07 -15.15 -3.36
N GLU A 95 15.15 -16.08 -3.61
CA GLU A 95 13.76 -16.04 -3.11
C GLU A 95 13.65 -16.09 -1.59
N THR A 96 14.69 -16.55 -0.87
CA THR A 96 14.72 -16.45 0.59
C THR A 96 14.92 -15.00 1.06
N TYR A 97 15.55 -14.15 0.24
CA TYR A 97 15.89 -12.76 0.59
C TYR A 97 14.86 -11.75 0.11
N GLY A 98 14.18 -12.01 -1.02
CA GLY A 98 13.09 -11.17 -1.49
C GLY A 98 12.17 -11.87 -2.49
N LYS A 99 10.95 -11.35 -2.67
CA LYS A 99 10.03 -11.81 -3.73
C LYS A 99 10.54 -11.42 -5.12
N ALA A 100 10.10 -12.15 -6.15
CA ALA A 100 10.45 -11.85 -7.55
C ALA A 100 10.18 -10.39 -7.91
N ASP A 101 9.00 -9.86 -7.56
CA ASP A 101 8.63 -8.47 -7.83
C ASP A 101 9.59 -7.46 -7.20
N ALA A 102 10.11 -7.75 -6.01
CA ALA A 102 11.10 -6.90 -5.35
C ALA A 102 12.44 -6.90 -6.10
N TYR A 103 12.86 -8.04 -6.67
CA TYR A 103 14.03 -8.09 -7.56
C TYR A 103 13.77 -7.33 -8.86
N THR A 104 12.58 -7.46 -9.45
CA THR A 104 12.20 -6.75 -10.68
C THR A 104 12.24 -5.23 -10.51
N ALA A 105 11.80 -4.71 -9.37
CA ALA A 105 11.88 -3.27 -9.06
C ALA A 105 13.32 -2.73 -9.14
N ILE A 106 14.30 -3.50 -8.65
CA ILE A 106 15.73 -3.14 -8.73
C ILE A 106 16.28 -3.38 -10.15
N GLN A 107 15.85 -4.46 -10.81
CA GLN A 107 16.28 -4.79 -12.17
C GLN A 107 15.91 -3.69 -13.17
N ALA A 108 14.73 -3.08 -13.01
CA ALA A 108 14.29 -1.96 -13.85
C ALA A 108 15.26 -0.76 -13.82
N MET A 109 16.06 -0.61 -12.75
CA MET A 109 17.06 0.45 -12.61
C MET A 109 18.36 0.17 -13.37
N ALA A 110 18.60 -1.07 -13.77
CA ALA A 110 19.86 -1.48 -14.39
C ALA A 110 20.07 -0.82 -15.76
N GLY A 111 19.00 -0.67 -16.54
CA GLY A 111 19.08 -0.13 -17.91
C GLY A 111 20.17 -0.82 -18.73
N MET A 112 21.09 -0.04 -19.30
CA MET A 112 22.23 -0.52 -20.10
C MET A 112 23.53 -0.69 -19.28
N ASN A 113 23.48 -0.62 -17.95
CA ASN A 113 24.67 -0.75 -17.13
C ASN A 113 25.17 -2.20 -17.11
N SER A 114 26.49 -2.38 -17.05
CA SER A 114 27.12 -3.71 -16.94
C SER A 114 27.07 -4.24 -15.51
N GLY A 115 27.01 -3.35 -14.51
CA GLY A 115 26.82 -3.72 -13.11
C GLY A 115 26.35 -2.59 -12.21
N MET A 116 25.86 -2.98 -11.03
CA MET A 116 25.39 -2.07 -9.98
C MET A 116 25.91 -2.52 -8.62
N LYS A 117 26.19 -1.56 -7.73
CA LYS A 117 26.68 -1.83 -6.37
C LYS A 117 26.11 -0.82 -5.38
N LEU A 118 25.70 -1.30 -4.21
CA LEU A 118 25.36 -0.45 -3.07
C LEU A 118 26.63 0.16 -2.49
N THR A 119 26.70 1.49 -2.38
CA THR A 119 27.87 2.20 -1.83
C THR A 119 27.58 2.85 -0.48
N GLN A 120 26.36 3.28 -0.23
CA GLN A 120 25.91 3.80 1.06
C GLN A 120 24.47 3.35 1.32
N HIS A 121 24.12 3.21 2.59
CA HIS A 121 22.75 2.96 3.01
C HIS A 121 22.51 3.57 4.38
N ASP A 122 21.35 4.18 4.54
CA ASP A 122 20.83 4.68 5.80
C ASP A 122 19.35 4.31 5.83
N LEU A 123 19.04 3.20 6.51
CA LEU A 123 17.70 2.60 6.54
C LEU A 123 17.26 2.50 7.99
N HIS A 124 16.04 2.93 8.25
CA HIS A 124 15.38 2.89 9.55
C HIS A 124 14.13 2.03 9.45
N PHE A 125 13.84 1.27 10.51
CA PHE A 125 12.77 0.29 10.50
C PHE A 125 11.79 0.53 11.63
N ASN A 126 10.52 0.46 11.29
CA ASN A 126 9.40 0.54 12.20
C ASN A 126 8.58 -0.74 12.12
N LYS A 127 8.09 -1.17 13.28
CA LYS A 127 7.08 -2.23 13.34
C LYS A 127 5.70 -1.57 13.39
N MET A 128 4.91 -1.84 12.36
CA MET A 128 3.54 -1.35 12.22
C MET A 128 2.61 -2.10 13.19
N ALA A 129 1.43 -1.51 13.44
CA ALA A 129 0.47 -2.06 14.41
C ALA A 129 -0.15 -3.41 14.01
N ASP A 130 -0.13 -3.75 12.72
CA ASP A 130 -0.50 -5.06 12.18
C ASP A 130 0.65 -6.08 12.22
N GLY A 131 1.83 -5.67 12.67
CA GLY A 131 3.03 -6.49 12.77
C GLY A 131 3.92 -6.46 11.53
N GLU A 132 3.54 -5.73 10.47
CA GLU A 132 4.37 -5.48 9.30
C GLU A 132 5.64 -4.73 9.72
N ILE A 133 6.78 -5.07 9.12
CA ILE A 133 8.04 -4.37 9.35
C ILE A 133 8.33 -3.52 8.12
N VAL A 134 8.24 -2.21 8.26
CA VAL A 134 8.46 -1.26 7.17
C VAL A 134 9.77 -0.54 7.41
N GLY A 135 10.61 -0.55 6.38
CA GLY A 135 11.88 0.15 6.34
C GLY A 135 11.83 1.33 5.39
N GLU A 136 12.31 2.48 5.82
CA GLU A 136 12.47 3.66 4.98
C GLU A 136 13.86 4.27 5.13
N GLY A 137 14.29 5.03 4.13
CA GLY A 137 15.51 5.80 4.22
C GLY A 137 16.15 6.08 2.87
N GLN A 138 17.47 6.23 2.85
CA GLN A 138 18.21 6.56 1.64
C GLN A 138 19.31 5.55 1.36
N ILE A 139 19.53 5.27 0.08
CA ILE A 139 20.64 4.47 -0.39
C ILE A 139 21.39 5.18 -1.50
N GLU A 140 22.68 4.89 -1.63
CA GLU A 140 23.48 5.29 -2.79
C GLU A 140 23.84 4.04 -3.58
N ILE A 141 23.52 4.06 -4.87
CA ILE A 141 23.86 2.99 -5.81
C ILE A 141 24.86 3.55 -6.81
N LYS A 142 25.97 2.82 -6.98
CA LYS A 142 26.93 3.01 -8.06
C LYS A 142 26.57 2.09 -9.22
N ALA A 143 26.15 2.67 -10.34
CA ALA A 143 26.03 1.98 -11.61
C ALA A 143 27.33 2.14 -12.42
N PHE A 144 27.72 1.09 -13.15
CA PHE A 144 28.89 1.15 -14.00
C PHE A 144 28.69 0.44 -15.34
N GLY A 145 29.25 1.04 -16.39
CA GLY A 145 29.29 0.50 -17.74
C GLY A 145 30.73 0.20 -18.13
N ILE A 146 30.96 -1.03 -18.58
CA ILE A 146 32.22 -1.46 -19.18
C ILE A 146 31.98 -1.50 -20.68
N SER A 147 32.83 -0.83 -21.44
CA SER A 147 32.85 -0.93 -22.89
C SER A 147 33.82 -2.04 -23.29
N ASP A 148 33.50 -2.74 -24.37
CA ASP A 148 34.38 -3.75 -24.98
C ASP A 148 35.59 -3.12 -25.70
N ASP A 149 35.55 -1.80 -25.90
CA ASP A 149 36.68 -1.03 -26.41
C ASP A 149 37.72 -0.82 -25.30
N LYS A 150 38.94 -1.30 -25.56
CA LYS A 150 40.09 -1.21 -24.63
C LYS A 150 40.49 0.23 -24.32
N GLU A 151 40.11 1.19 -25.16
CA GLU A 151 40.38 2.62 -24.96
C GLU A 151 39.23 3.37 -24.28
N ALA A 152 38.03 2.77 -24.23
CA ALA A 152 36.87 3.41 -23.64
C ALA A 152 36.92 3.38 -22.11
N LYS A 153 36.71 4.55 -21.49
CA LYS A 153 36.73 4.70 -20.04
C LYS A 153 35.49 4.06 -19.41
N THR A 154 35.70 3.25 -18.38
CA THR A 154 34.62 2.74 -17.53
C THR A 154 33.83 3.90 -16.94
N ARG A 155 32.53 3.95 -17.23
CA ARG A 155 31.64 4.96 -16.65
C ARG A 155 31.24 4.53 -15.25
N HIS A 156 31.30 5.45 -14.30
CA HIS A 156 30.82 5.26 -12.93
C HIS A 156 29.86 6.38 -12.57
N ILE A 157 28.62 6.05 -12.28
CA ILE A 157 27.59 7.00 -11.88
C ILE A 157 27.13 6.59 -10.48
N LYS A 158 27.09 7.54 -9.56
CA LYS A 158 26.48 7.36 -8.25
C LYS A 158 25.18 8.15 -8.23
N SER A 159 24.09 7.47 -7.88
CA SER A 159 22.77 8.08 -7.70
C SER A 159 22.25 7.74 -6.31
N LYS A 160 21.57 8.71 -5.69
CA LYS A 160 20.90 8.53 -4.39
C LYS A 160 19.43 8.24 -4.61
N PHE A 161 18.88 7.36 -3.79
CA PHE A 161 17.49 6.94 -3.86
C PHE A 161 16.87 6.99 -2.48
N THR A 162 15.65 7.52 -2.38
CA THR A 162 14.76 7.26 -1.24
C THR A 162 14.15 5.88 -1.44
N VAL A 163 14.09 5.09 -0.37
CA VAL A 163 13.62 3.70 -0.40
C VAL A 163 12.52 3.53 0.63
N LEU A 164 11.48 2.81 0.23
CA LEU A 164 10.49 2.22 1.12
C LEU A 164 10.45 0.72 0.86
N LEU A 165 10.58 -0.10 1.89
CA LEU A 165 10.61 -1.55 1.78
C LEU A 165 9.82 -2.22 2.90
N THR A 166 9.18 -3.35 2.58
CA THR A 166 8.45 -4.16 3.55
C THR A 166 9.19 -5.48 3.77
N LEU A 167 9.33 -5.88 5.04
CA LEU A 167 9.82 -7.20 5.43
C LEU A 167 8.67 -8.06 5.96
N GLU A 168 8.60 -9.30 5.47
CA GLU A 168 7.70 -10.34 5.95
C GLU A 168 8.50 -11.51 6.57
N GLN A 169 7.84 -12.34 7.37
CA GLN A 169 8.39 -13.62 7.83
C GLN A 169 8.08 -14.72 6.80
N TYR A 170 9.12 -15.36 6.29
CA TYR A 170 9.04 -16.45 5.33
C TYR A 170 9.96 -17.60 5.75
N GLN A 171 9.39 -18.77 6.03
CA GLN A 171 10.13 -19.98 6.46
C GLN A 171 11.08 -19.73 7.66
N GLY A 172 10.66 -18.88 8.62
CA GLY A 172 11.48 -18.54 9.79
C GLY A 172 12.60 -17.53 9.52
N HIS A 173 12.63 -16.94 8.32
CA HIS A 173 13.56 -15.88 7.93
C HIS A 173 12.80 -14.63 7.51
N LEU A 174 13.39 -13.47 7.77
CA LEU A 174 12.90 -12.22 7.19
C LEU A 174 13.12 -12.23 5.69
N ARG A 175 12.17 -11.73 4.91
CA ARG A 175 12.26 -11.61 3.46
C ARG A 175 11.71 -10.26 3.02
N VAL A 176 12.34 -9.63 2.02
CA VAL A 176 11.80 -8.41 1.41
C VAL A 176 10.59 -8.79 0.57
N GLU A 177 9.41 -8.36 1.03
CA GLU A 177 8.17 -8.57 0.32
C GLU A 177 8.05 -7.61 -0.85
N SER A 178 8.27 -6.32 -0.59
CA SER A 178 8.16 -5.26 -1.59
C SER A 178 9.24 -4.20 -1.36
N ILE A 179 9.60 -3.52 -2.44
CA ILE A 179 10.50 -2.38 -2.40
C ILE A 179 10.06 -1.35 -3.44
N LYS A 180 10.09 -0.08 -3.06
CA LYS A 180 9.89 1.08 -3.93
C LYS A 180 11.11 1.99 -3.82
N LEU A 181 11.55 2.55 -4.94
CA LEU A 181 12.69 3.44 -5.01
C LEU A 181 12.30 4.70 -5.78
N GLY A 182 12.61 5.86 -5.20
CA GLY A 182 12.51 7.17 -5.84
C GLY A 182 13.89 7.81 -5.94
N GLU A 183 14.31 8.22 -7.14
CA GLU A 183 15.59 8.93 -7.32
C GLU A 183 15.54 10.30 -6.63
N VAL A 184 16.57 10.63 -5.85
CA VAL A 184 16.71 11.95 -5.23
C VAL A 184 17.44 12.85 -6.20
N LYS A 185 16.69 13.72 -6.89
CA LYS A 185 17.27 14.76 -7.74
C LYS A 185 17.85 15.86 -6.87
N ALA A 186 18.96 16.47 -7.29
CA ALA A 186 19.64 17.52 -6.53
C ALA A 186 18.77 18.76 -6.23
N SER A 187 17.67 18.95 -6.95
CA SER A 187 16.70 20.03 -6.76
C SER A 187 15.52 19.66 -5.84
N GLU A 188 15.36 18.40 -5.46
CA GLU A 188 14.22 17.89 -4.71
C GLU A 188 14.66 17.52 -3.29
N ASN A 189 13.91 17.97 -2.29
CA ASN A 189 14.13 17.57 -0.91
C ASN A 189 13.82 16.06 -0.81
N ALA A 190 14.74 15.27 -0.27
CA ALA A 190 14.63 13.81 -0.24
C ALA A 190 13.41 13.24 0.52
N LYS A 191 12.66 14.10 1.22
CA LYS A 191 11.41 13.76 1.91
C LYS A 191 10.16 13.85 1.02
N ASP A 192 10.25 14.50 -0.15
CA ASP A 192 9.11 14.73 -1.05
C ASP A 192 9.00 13.69 -2.20
N THR A 193 9.92 12.72 -2.28
CA THR A 193 10.06 11.82 -3.44
C THR A 193 9.43 10.43 -3.29
N VAL A 194 8.64 10.17 -2.24
CA VAL A 194 7.89 8.91 -2.12
C VAL A 194 6.46 9.11 -2.63
N TYR A 195 6.18 8.67 -3.85
CA TYR A 195 4.84 8.58 -4.46
C TYR A 195 4.47 7.12 -4.73
#